data_AF-A0A7G7GDY6-F1
#
_entry.id   AF-A0A7G7GDY6-F1
#
_cell.length_a   1.000
_cell.length_b   1.000
_cell.length_c   1.000
_cell.angle_alpha   90.00
_cell.angle_beta   90.00
_cell.angle_gamma   90.00
#
_symmetry.space_group_name_H-M   'P 1'
#
loop_
_entity.id
_entity.type
_entity.pdbx_description
1 polymer ?
#
loop_
_entity_poly.entity_id
_entity_poly.type
_entity_poly.pdbx_seq_one_letter_code
_entity_poly.pdbx_strand_id
1 'polypeptide(L)'
;MNRFFGLLLCFVLVWLATPVLQAQPLGANVKRVVFLGNSITYAGNYVNQVTAYLMAQNPNRQIEFINVGLPSETVSGLSEEGHAGGSFPRPHLHERLARVLAQTKPDLVFACYGMNDGIYLPLNEARFNKFKNGMNWLHEQVTKTGARLIHLTPPDYDELKGKQKGYATVLDKYANWLLIQKKSANWEVIDIHYPMQEYLQAHRQVDATFGIDGFALAPDGVHPGETGHWIMAREILKYLGYKEAARQPGIVESLKQVPDAEQYYKLITERQNLLRDAWLMATKHQRPGLPGGLPLPEAEQKASELQEQIHLLVNKK
;
A
#
# COMPACT_ATOMS: atom_id res chain seq x y z
N MET A 1 32.49 -28.63 -65.33
CA MET A 1 31.16 -28.41 -64.74
C MET A 1 31.26 -28.71 -63.26
N ASN A 2 31.17 -27.69 -62.39
CA ASN A 2 30.78 -27.82 -60.98
C ASN A 2 30.55 -26.39 -60.46
N ARG A 3 29.28 -25.99 -60.32
CA ARG A 3 28.88 -24.72 -59.73
C ARG A 3 28.43 -25.01 -58.30
N PHE A 4 29.19 -24.55 -57.32
CA PHE A 4 28.76 -24.50 -55.92
C PHE A 4 27.89 -23.25 -55.73
N PHE A 5 26.62 -23.45 -55.39
CA PHE A 5 25.72 -22.39 -54.92
C PHE A 5 25.94 -22.22 -53.41
N GLY A 6 26.53 -21.10 -53.00
CA GLY A 6 26.59 -20.69 -51.60
C GLY A 6 25.31 -19.93 -51.23
N LEU A 7 24.42 -20.54 -50.45
CA LEU A 7 23.33 -19.82 -49.80
C LEU A 7 23.89 -19.02 -48.61
N LEU A 8 23.83 -17.70 -48.68
CA LEU A 8 24.15 -16.81 -47.56
C LEU A 8 22.91 -16.73 -46.64
N LEU A 9 22.92 -17.42 -45.51
CA LEU A 9 21.90 -17.27 -44.48
C LEU A 9 22.18 -16.00 -43.66
N CYS A 10 21.44 -14.92 -43.90
CA CYS A 10 21.43 -13.75 -43.02
C CYS A 10 20.61 -14.07 -41.76
N PHE A 11 21.28 -14.32 -40.65
CA PHE A 11 20.64 -14.35 -39.32
C PHE A 11 20.32 -12.92 -38.89
N VAL A 12 19.03 -12.55 -38.90
CA VAL A 12 18.54 -11.33 -38.26
C VAL A 12 18.41 -11.61 -36.76
N LEU A 13 19.35 -11.09 -35.96
CA LEU A 13 19.29 -11.11 -34.50
C LEU A 13 18.23 -10.10 -34.03
N VAL A 14 17.02 -10.60 -33.74
CA VAL A 14 15.99 -9.82 -33.04
C VAL A 14 16.36 -9.77 -31.55
N TRP A 15 16.91 -8.64 -31.11
CA TRP A 15 17.09 -8.37 -29.68
C TRP A 15 15.72 -8.12 -29.05
N LEU A 16 15.19 -9.14 -28.37
CA LEU A 16 14.06 -8.99 -27.46
C LEU A 16 14.55 -8.20 -26.24
N ALA A 17 14.38 -6.88 -26.27
CA ALA A 17 14.59 -6.05 -25.09
C ALA A 17 13.54 -6.43 -24.04
N THR A 18 13.95 -7.20 -23.04
CA THR A 18 13.13 -7.39 -21.84
C THR A 18 13.06 -6.03 -21.13
N PRO A 19 11.86 -5.50 -20.84
CA PRO A 19 11.76 -4.26 -20.10
C PRO A 19 12.31 -4.50 -18.70
N VAL A 20 13.53 -4.02 -18.45
CA VAL A 20 14.07 -3.94 -17.10
C VAL A 20 13.19 -2.94 -16.37
N LEU A 21 12.44 -3.40 -15.37
CA LEU A 21 11.71 -2.51 -14.46
C LEU A 21 12.76 -1.63 -13.75
N GLN A 22 12.95 -0.41 -14.24
CA GLN A 22 13.84 0.55 -13.62
C GLN A 22 13.26 0.91 -12.25
N ALA A 23 14.11 0.89 -11.22
CA ALA A 23 13.75 1.37 -9.90
C ALA A 23 13.23 2.81 -10.00
N GLN A 24 12.20 3.14 -9.24
CA GLN A 24 11.61 4.48 -9.22
C GLN A 24 11.84 5.14 -7.85
N PRO A 25 13.10 5.54 -7.54
CA PRO A 25 13.46 6.02 -6.21
C PRO A 25 12.70 7.29 -5.81
N LEU A 26 12.67 7.57 -4.51
CA LEU A 26 12.16 8.85 -4.02
C LEU A 26 13.10 9.97 -4.47
N GLY A 27 12.64 10.83 -5.38
CA GLY A 27 13.41 11.98 -5.86
C GLY A 27 13.90 12.87 -4.72
N ALA A 28 15.05 13.54 -4.89
CA ALA A 28 15.71 14.30 -3.82
C ALA A 28 14.84 15.39 -3.17
N ASN A 29 13.89 15.93 -3.94
CA ASN A 29 12.99 16.99 -3.51
C ASN A 29 11.77 16.49 -2.71
N VAL A 30 11.51 15.17 -2.67
CA VAL A 30 10.39 14.62 -1.89
C VAL A 30 10.64 14.85 -0.40
N LYS A 31 9.74 15.60 0.23
CA LYS A 31 9.67 15.92 1.66
C LYS A 31 8.45 15.33 2.33
N ARG A 32 7.32 15.17 1.63
CA ARG A 32 6.09 14.61 2.20
C ARG A 32 5.53 13.48 1.35
N VAL A 33 5.34 12.33 2.00
CA VAL A 33 4.77 11.11 1.43
C VAL A 33 3.50 10.78 2.18
N VAL A 34 2.36 10.80 1.48
CA VAL A 34 1.04 10.52 2.05
C VAL A 34 0.57 9.12 1.66
N PHE A 35 0.06 8.36 2.62
CA PHE A 35 -0.62 7.08 2.40
C PHE A 35 -2.13 7.25 2.57
N LEU A 36 -2.87 7.07 1.47
CA LEU A 36 -4.33 7.06 1.42
C LEU A 36 -4.84 5.62 1.30
N GLY A 37 -5.93 5.32 2.01
CA GLY A 37 -6.58 4.02 1.92
C GLY A 37 -7.62 3.83 3.02
N ASN A 38 -8.02 2.59 3.20
CA ASN A 38 -9.06 2.21 4.16
C ASN A 38 -8.48 1.73 5.51
N SER A 39 -9.16 0.78 6.17
CA SER A 39 -8.77 0.20 7.47
C SER A 39 -7.40 -0.45 7.46
N ILE A 40 -6.99 -1.06 6.34
CA ILE A 40 -5.68 -1.70 6.21
C ILE A 40 -4.57 -0.64 6.21
N THR A 41 -4.82 0.52 5.59
CA THR A 41 -3.91 1.66 5.65
C THR A 41 -3.94 2.32 7.01
N TYR A 42 -5.11 2.49 7.63
CA TYR A 42 -5.24 3.00 8.99
C TYR A 42 -4.44 2.17 10.02
N ALA A 43 -4.53 0.84 9.95
CA ALA A 43 -3.75 -0.06 10.81
C ALA A 43 -2.24 0.19 10.65
N GLY A 44 -1.79 0.46 9.42
CA GLY A 44 -0.54 1.18 9.17
C GLY A 44 0.74 0.36 9.21
N ASN A 45 0.71 -0.94 9.54
CA ASN A 45 1.94 -1.73 9.65
C ASN A 45 2.81 -1.67 8.38
N TYR A 46 2.23 -1.80 7.18
CA TYR A 46 3.03 -1.69 5.94
C TYR A 46 3.60 -0.27 5.73
N VAL A 47 2.88 0.77 6.18
CA VAL A 47 3.34 2.17 6.15
C VAL A 47 4.52 2.36 7.10
N ASN A 48 4.41 1.80 8.31
CA ASN A 48 5.45 1.84 9.34
C ASN A 48 6.70 1.09 8.88
N GLN A 49 6.55 -0.07 8.23
CA GLN A 49 7.65 -0.87 7.69
C GLN A 49 8.40 -0.14 6.56
N VAL A 50 7.67 0.45 5.61
CA VAL A 50 8.26 1.28 4.55
C VAL A 50 8.98 2.48 5.16
N THR A 51 8.35 3.18 6.11
CA THR A 51 8.92 4.34 6.82
C THR A 51 10.21 3.98 7.54
N ALA A 52 10.17 2.93 8.37
CA ALA A 52 11.29 2.45 9.16
C ALA A 52 12.49 2.12 8.26
N TYR A 53 12.24 1.36 7.19
CA TYR A 53 13.30 0.99 6.25
C TYR A 53 13.91 2.21 5.56
N LEU A 54 13.10 3.09 4.97
CA LEU A 54 13.59 4.26 4.23
C LEU A 54 14.38 5.24 5.11
N MET A 55 13.90 5.48 6.34
CA MET A 55 14.60 6.32 7.31
C MET A 55 15.95 5.71 7.72
N ALA A 56 16.01 4.38 7.90
CA ALA A 56 17.26 3.71 8.25
C ALA A 56 18.28 3.69 7.09
N GLN A 57 17.82 3.76 5.83
CA GLN A 57 18.72 3.87 4.67
C GLN A 57 19.31 5.27 4.52
N ASN A 58 18.58 6.31 4.91
CA ASN A 58 19.03 7.70 4.80
C ASN A 58 18.66 8.51 6.06
N PRO A 59 19.35 8.31 7.20
CA PRO A 59 18.97 8.90 8.49
C PRO A 59 18.97 10.42 8.50
N ASN A 60 19.81 11.05 7.66
CA ASN A 60 19.89 12.51 7.53
C ASN A 60 18.81 13.09 6.61
N ARG A 61 18.06 12.24 5.89
CA ARG A 61 17.03 12.70 4.96
C ARG A 61 15.71 12.85 5.71
N GLN A 62 15.31 14.11 5.90
CA GLN A 62 14.02 14.44 6.50
C GLN A 62 12.90 14.29 5.46
N ILE A 63 12.18 13.17 5.55
CA ILE A 63 10.90 12.95 4.86
C ILE A 63 9.84 12.71 5.93
N GLU A 64 8.71 13.39 5.79
CA GLU A 64 7.51 13.13 6.57
C GLU A 64 6.66 12.08 5.86
N PHE A 65 6.44 10.95 6.51
CA PHE A 65 5.51 9.92 6.08
C PHE A 65 4.20 10.07 6.86
N ILE A 66 3.11 10.30 6.14
CA ILE A 66 1.81 10.68 6.71
C ILE A 66 0.80 9.60 6.36
N ASN A 67 0.35 8.87 7.39
CA ASN A 67 -0.74 7.92 7.25
C ASN A 67 -2.08 8.63 7.49
N VAL A 68 -2.95 8.66 6.48
CA VAL A 68 -4.31 9.20 6.56
C VAL A 68 -5.32 8.17 6.09
N GLY A 69 -5.05 6.88 6.29
CA GLY A 69 -6.02 5.81 6.06
C GLY A 69 -7.26 5.98 6.95
N LEU A 70 -8.45 5.69 6.41
CA LEU A 70 -9.71 5.82 7.14
C LEU A 70 -10.50 4.50 7.09
N PRO A 71 -10.79 3.84 8.22
CA PRO A 71 -11.50 2.56 8.19
C PRO A 71 -12.89 2.67 7.56
N SER A 72 -13.31 1.58 6.93
CA SER A 72 -14.53 1.47 6.12
C SER A 72 -14.57 2.32 4.83
N GLU A 73 -13.60 3.21 4.60
CA GLU A 73 -13.64 4.16 3.47
C GLU A 73 -13.65 3.47 2.10
N THR A 74 -14.45 4.03 1.20
CA THR A 74 -14.49 3.67 -0.22
C THR A 74 -14.05 4.85 -1.09
N VAL A 75 -13.45 4.56 -2.24
CA VAL A 75 -13.25 5.54 -3.31
C VAL A 75 -14.46 5.54 -4.27
N SER A 76 -15.15 4.40 -4.38
CA SER A 76 -16.37 4.22 -5.19
C SER A 76 -17.58 5.00 -4.70
N GLY A 77 -17.59 5.43 -3.44
CA GLY A 77 -18.73 6.08 -2.79
C GLY A 77 -19.88 5.13 -2.45
N LEU A 78 -19.66 3.82 -2.54
CA LEU A 78 -20.67 2.81 -2.25
C LEU A 78 -20.73 2.50 -0.75
N SER A 79 -21.92 2.15 -0.29
CA SER A 79 -22.19 1.55 1.02
C SER A 79 -23.30 0.51 0.86
N GLU A 80 -23.11 -0.68 1.42
CA GLU A 80 -24.16 -1.67 1.56
C GLU A 80 -25.22 -1.24 2.59
N GLU A 81 -26.42 -1.78 2.44
CA GLU A 81 -27.48 -1.66 3.43
C GLU A 81 -27.05 -2.32 4.74
N GLY A 82 -27.36 -1.67 5.87
CA GLY A 82 -27.02 -2.19 7.19
C GLY A 82 -25.53 -2.15 7.55
N HIS A 83 -24.69 -1.41 6.80
CA HIS A 83 -23.27 -1.23 7.17
C HIS A 83 -23.13 -0.84 8.65
N ALA A 84 -22.18 -1.48 9.35
CA ALA A 84 -21.96 -1.32 10.78
C ALA A 84 -23.25 -1.50 11.64
N GLY A 85 -24.09 -2.47 11.29
CA GLY A 85 -25.36 -2.72 11.97
C GLY A 85 -26.39 -1.60 11.76
N GLY A 86 -26.27 -0.81 10.68
CA GLY A 86 -27.10 0.35 10.41
C GLY A 86 -26.65 1.64 11.11
N SER A 87 -25.51 1.62 11.82
CA SER A 87 -25.06 2.78 12.62
C SER A 87 -24.60 3.96 11.76
N PHE A 88 -23.98 3.70 10.60
CA PHE A 88 -23.53 4.73 9.66
C PHE A 88 -23.24 4.10 8.29
N PRO A 89 -23.39 4.84 7.17
CA PRO A 89 -22.95 4.38 5.85
C PRO A 89 -21.41 4.39 5.77
N ARG A 90 -20.82 3.63 4.85
CA ARG A 90 -19.37 3.71 4.62
C ARG A 90 -18.94 5.16 4.33
N PRO A 91 -17.88 5.67 4.97
CA PRO A 91 -17.31 6.95 4.57
C PRO A 91 -16.75 6.84 3.15
N HIS A 92 -16.66 7.96 2.45
CA HIS A 92 -16.13 7.99 1.09
C HIS A 92 -15.08 9.09 0.92
N LEU A 93 -14.01 8.77 0.19
CA LEU A 93 -12.85 9.65 0.07
C LEU A 93 -13.18 11.04 -0.52
N HIS A 94 -14.20 11.10 -1.39
CA HIS A 94 -14.73 12.35 -1.96
C HIS A 94 -15.09 13.40 -0.91
N GLU A 95 -15.43 12.99 0.31
CA GLU A 95 -15.80 13.90 1.39
C GLU A 95 -14.61 14.72 1.90
N ARG A 96 -13.41 14.11 1.98
CA ARG A 96 -12.28 14.70 2.72
C ARG A 96 -11.02 14.95 1.91
N LEU A 97 -10.89 14.38 0.71
CA LEU A 97 -9.63 14.41 -0.05
C LEU A 97 -9.09 15.84 -0.24
N ALA A 98 -9.95 16.80 -0.59
CA ALA A 98 -9.54 18.19 -0.79
C ALA A 98 -8.88 18.79 0.46
N ARG A 99 -9.42 18.51 1.66
CA ARG A 99 -8.83 18.98 2.92
C ARG A 99 -7.53 18.27 3.24
N VAL A 100 -7.47 16.95 2.99
CA VAL A 100 -6.24 16.17 3.17
C VAL A 100 -5.12 16.74 2.29
N LEU A 101 -5.36 16.93 0.99
CA LEU A 101 -4.35 17.45 0.07
C LEU A 101 -3.92 18.88 0.41
N ALA A 102 -4.88 19.75 0.76
CA ALA A 102 -4.59 21.14 1.10
C ALA A 102 -3.72 21.29 2.36
N GLN A 103 -3.95 20.45 3.37
CA GLN A 103 -3.22 20.51 4.64
C GLN A 103 -1.88 19.76 4.59
N THR A 104 -1.87 18.55 4.00
CA THR A 104 -0.66 17.72 3.94
C THR A 104 0.31 18.16 2.86
N LYS A 105 -0.16 18.74 1.75
CA LYS A 105 0.66 19.20 0.60
C LYS A 105 1.69 18.15 0.18
N PRO A 106 1.25 16.96 -0.26
CA PRO A 106 2.15 15.85 -0.55
C PRO A 106 3.00 16.12 -1.79
N ASP A 107 4.24 15.63 -1.79
CA ASP A 107 5.04 15.47 -3.00
C ASP A 107 4.76 14.12 -3.67
N LEU A 108 4.43 13.11 -2.86
CA LEU A 108 4.12 11.75 -3.28
C LEU A 108 2.90 11.22 -2.49
N VAL A 109 2.02 10.53 -3.19
CA VAL A 109 0.89 9.80 -2.61
C VAL A 109 0.98 8.33 -2.99
N PHE A 110 0.82 7.43 -2.01
CA PHE A 110 0.46 6.04 -2.22
C PHE A 110 -1.04 5.87 -1.93
N ALA A 111 -1.79 5.27 -2.86
CA ALA A 111 -3.23 5.05 -2.71
C ALA A 111 -3.60 3.57 -2.78
N CYS A 112 -4.28 3.06 -1.75
CA CYS A 112 -4.71 1.66 -1.65
C CYS A 112 -6.22 1.56 -1.39
N TYR A 113 -6.99 1.32 -2.46
CA TYR A 113 -8.45 1.17 -2.43
C TYR A 113 -8.89 -0.07 -3.23
N GLY A 114 -10.10 -0.54 -2.96
CA GLY A 114 -10.71 -1.71 -3.61
C GLY A 114 -11.39 -2.66 -2.62
N MET A 115 -10.78 -2.92 -1.46
CA MET A 115 -11.29 -3.90 -0.47
C MET A 115 -12.73 -3.61 -0.01
N ASN A 116 -13.11 -2.35 0.16
CA ASN A 116 -14.47 -1.96 0.56
C ASN A 116 -15.37 -1.60 -0.63
N ASP A 117 -14.79 -1.40 -1.81
CA ASP A 117 -15.43 -0.73 -2.95
C ASP A 117 -16.40 -1.63 -3.72
N GLY A 118 -16.27 -2.95 -3.58
CA GLY A 118 -17.28 -3.90 -4.02
C GLY A 118 -18.40 -4.13 -3.00
N ILE A 119 -18.34 -3.46 -1.85
CA ILE A 119 -19.27 -3.58 -0.71
C ILE A 119 -19.57 -5.03 -0.31
N TYR A 120 -18.57 -5.91 -0.46
CA TYR A 120 -18.66 -7.32 -0.10
C TYR A 120 -19.77 -8.10 -0.80
N LEU A 121 -20.17 -7.65 -2.01
CA LEU A 121 -21.14 -8.32 -2.87
C LEU A 121 -20.44 -8.93 -4.10
N PRO A 122 -21.06 -9.93 -4.76
CA PRO A 122 -20.52 -10.52 -6.00
C PRO A 122 -20.23 -9.47 -7.08
N LEU A 123 -19.36 -9.81 -8.04
CA LEU A 123 -18.99 -8.90 -9.11
C LEU A 123 -20.22 -8.38 -9.84
N ASN A 124 -20.28 -7.06 -10.02
CA ASN A 124 -21.33 -6.40 -10.77
C ASN A 124 -20.71 -5.22 -11.52
N GLU A 125 -21.11 -5.05 -12.77
CA GLU A 125 -20.53 -4.05 -13.65
C GLU A 125 -20.78 -2.62 -13.17
N ALA A 126 -21.96 -2.32 -12.61
CA ALA A 126 -22.26 -0.99 -12.10
C ALA A 126 -21.38 -0.63 -10.88
N ARG A 127 -21.18 -1.58 -9.94
CA ARG A 127 -20.26 -1.39 -8.81
C ARG A 127 -18.81 -1.26 -9.25
N PHE A 128 -18.39 -2.09 -10.21
CA PHE A 128 -17.05 -1.99 -10.78
C PHE A 128 -16.83 -0.66 -11.50
N ASN A 129 -17.83 -0.15 -12.23
CA ASN A 129 -17.78 1.18 -12.84
C ASN A 129 -17.64 2.28 -11.78
N LYS A 130 -18.32 2.18 -10.64
CA LYS A 130 -18.14 3.12 -9.52
C LYS A 130 -16.72 3.10 -8.97
N PHE A 131 -16.13 1.92 -8.80
CA PHE A 131 -14.72 1.80 -8.41
C PHE A 131 -13.77 2.47 -9.42
N LYS A 132 -13.91 2.16 -10.72
CA LYS A 132 -13.10 2.78 -11.78
C LYS A 132 -13.22 4.30 -11.79
N ASN A 133 -14.43 4.81 -11.70
CA ASN A 133 -14.69 6.25 -11.66
C ASN A 133 -14.06 6.91 -10.42
N GLY A 134 -14.17 6.26 -9.25
CA GLY A 134 -13.52 6.74 -8.03
C GLY A 134 -11.99 6.78 -8.17
N MET A 135 -11.37 5.75 -8.71
CA MET A 135 -9.92 5.71 -8.92
C MET A 135 -9.43 6.74 -9.94
N ASN A 136 -10.17 6.93 -11.05
CA ASN A 136 -9.89 8.00 -12.02
C ASN A 136 -10.00 9.38 -11.37
N TRP A 137 -11.09 9.64 -10.64
CA TRP A 137 -11.27 10.89 -9.92
C TRP A 137 -10.15 11.13 -8.92
N LEU A 138 -9.78 10.13 -8.11
CA LEU A 138 -8.67 10.22 -7.16
C LEU A 138 -7.36 10.57 -7.87
N HIS A 139 -7.07 9.88 -8.98
CA HIS A 139 -5.87 10.15 -9.77
C HIS A 139 -5.83 11.60 -10.26
N GLU A 140 -6.92 12.09 -10.82
CA GLU A 140 -7.02 13.48 -11.25
C GLU A 140 -6.84 14.47 -10.09
N GLN A 141 -7.51 14.26 -8.95
CA GLN A 141 -7.45 15.22 -7.84
C GLN A 141 -6.04 15.33 -7.25
N VAL A 142 -5.32 14.21 -7.13
CA VAL A 142 -3.95 14.20 -6.61
C VAL A 142 -2.98 14.80 -7.63
N THR A 143 -3.03 14.37 -8.90
CA THR A 143 -2.09 14.87 -9.92
C THR A 143 -2.30 16.36 -10.23
N LYS A 144 -3.53 16.89 -10.08
CA LYS A 144 -3.82 18.33 -10.18
C LYS A 144 -3.06 19.18 -9.15
N THR A 145 -2.61 18.60 -8.02
CA THR A 145 -1.78 19.33 -7.05
C THR A 145 -0.30 19.34 -7.42
N GLY A 146 0.11 18.63 -8.48
CA GLY A 146 1.50 18.39 -8.85
C GLY A 146 2.16 17.24 -8.07
N ALA A 147 1.43 16.56 -7.18
CA ALA A 147 1.95 15.40 -6.46
C ALA A 147 2.08 14.19 -7.39
N ARG A 148 3.15 13.43 -7.22
CA ARG A 148 3.28 12.10 -7.83
C ARG A 148 2.28 11.15 -7.16
N LEU A 149 1.61 10.29 -7.93
CA LEU A 149 0.68 9.29 -7.40
C LEU A 149 1.08 7.89 -7.84
N ILE A 150 1.22 7.01 -6.86
CA ILE A 150 1.41 5.57 -7.07
C ILE A 150 0.22 4.82 -6.50
N HIS A 151 -0.50 4.09 -7.35
CA HIS A 151 -1.59 3.23 -6.92
C HIS A 151 -1.05 1.89 -6.44
N LEU A 152 -1.59 1.38 -5.34
CA LEU A 152 -1.44 -0.01 -4.92
C LEU A 152 -2.71 -0.76 -5.38
N THR A 153 -2.55 -1.95 -5.95
CA THR A 153 -3.70 -2.86 -6.13
C THR A 153 -4.34 -3.16 -4.78
N PRO A 154 -5.64 -3.51 -4.70
CA PRO A 154 -6.21 -3.95 -3.43
C PRO A 154 -5.48 -5.19 -2.90
N PRO A 155 -5.31 -5.36 -1.58
CA PRO A 155 -4.81 -6.62 -1.03
C PRO A 155 -5.78 -7.77 -1.31
N ASP A 156 -5.27 -9.00 -1.20
CA ASP A 156 -6.06 -10.22 -1.39
C ASP A 156 -7.20 -10.32 -0.35
N TYR A 157 -8.35 -10.84 -0.78
CA TYR A 157 -9.46 -11.18 0.11
C TYR A 157 -9.49 -12.70 0.27
N ASP A 158 -9.24 -13.16 1.49
CA ASP A 158 -9.17 -14.58 1.75
C ASP A 158 -10.56 -15.14 2.04
N GLU A 159 -11.18 -15.69 1.01
CA GLU A 159 -12.55 -16.24 1.06
C GLU A 159 -12.70 -17.46 1.99
N LEU A 160 -11.60 -18.14 2.36
CA LEU A 160 -11.67 -19.24 3.34
C LEU A 160 -11.86 -18.75 4.78
N LYS A 161 -11.45 -17.51 5.07
CA LYS A 161 -11.59 -16.88 6.40
C LYS A 161 -12.69 -15.82 6.41
N GLY A 162 -12.85 -15.12 5.30
CA GLY A 162 -13.88 -14.14 5.08
C GLY A 162 -15.28 -14.77 4.97
N LYS A 163 -16.30 -13.94 5.19
CA LYS A 163 -17.70 -14.40 5.18
C LYS A 163 -18.37 -14.37 3.80
N GLN A 164 -17.72 -13.79 2.79
CA GLN A 164 -18.39 -13.29 1.59
C GLN A 164 -17.90 -14.03 0.35
N LYS A 165 -18.72 -14.96 -0.11
CA LYS A 165 -18.38 -15.84 -1.22
C LYS A 165 -18.32 -15.10 -2.55
N GLY A 166 -17.34 -15.44 -3.39
CA GLY A 166 -17.05 -14.83 -4.67
C GLY A 166 -16.41 -13.44 -4.58
N TYR A 167 -16.11 -12.93 -3.38
CA TYR A 167 -15.54 -11.60 -3.24
C TYR A 167 -14.07 -11.57 -3.65
N ALA A 168 -13.31 -12.65 -3.49
CA ALA A 168 -11.94 -12.75 -3.98
C ALA A 168 -11.84 -12.38 -5.49
N THR A 169 -12.75 -12.90 -6.30
CA THR A 169 -12.84 -12.59 -7.75
C THR A 169 -13.15 -11.12 -8.04
N VAL A 170 -13.85 -10.42 -7.14
CA VAL A 170 -14.05 -8.96 -7.27
C VAL A 170 -12.72 -8.24 -7.12
N LEU A 171 -11.91 -8.62 -6.13
CA LEU A 171 -10.60 -8.00 -5.91
C LEU A 171 -9.61 -8.37 -7.03
N ASP A 172 -9.65 -9.59 -7.57
CA ASP A 172 -8.89 -9.96 -8.78
C ASP A 172 -9.25 -9.02 -9.94
N LYS A 173 -10.55 -8.75 -10.15
CA LYS A 173 -11.01 -7.88 -11.24
C LYS A 173 -10.53 -6.44 -11.05
N TYR A 174 -10.55 -5.95 -9.81
CA TYR A 174 -10.13 -4.59 -9.47
C TYR A 174 -8.62 -4.42 -9.59
N ALA A 175 -7.84 -5.40 -9.09
CA ALA A 175 -6.39 -5.45 -9.23
C ALA A 175 -5.97 -5.48 -10.71
N ASN A 176 -6.54 -6.38 -11.50
CA ASN A 176 -6.26 -6.47 -12.94
C ASN A 176 -6.54 -5.16 -13.68
N TRP A 177 -7.64 -4.49 -13.36
CA TRP A 177 -7.97 -3.21 -13.98
C TRP A 177 -6.94 -2.11 -13.66
N LEU A 178 -6.46 -2.03 -12.41
CA LEU A 178 -5.40 -1.11 -12.03
C LEU A 178 -4.09 -1.44 -12.77
N LEU A 179 -3.71 -2.71 -12.86
CA LEU A 179 -2.50 -3.13 -13.57
C LEU A 179 -2.53 -2.77 -15.06
N ILE A 180 -3.70 -2.81 -15.71
CA ILE A 180 -3.88 -2.35 -17.09
C ILE A 180 -3.56 -0.85 -17.24
N GLN A 181 -3.83 -0.02 -16.22
CA GLN A 181 -3.60 1.43 -16.27
C GLN A 181 -2.12 1.79 -16.46
N LYS A 182 -1.19 0.90 -16.09
CA LYS A 182 0.25 1.08 -16.38
C LYS A 182 0.51 1.27 -17.87
N LYS A 183 -0.24 0.59 -18.73
CA LYS A 183 -0.09 0.66 -20.18
C LYS A 183 -1.10 1.59 -20.83
N SER A 184 -2.37 1.58 -20.38
CA SER A 184 -3.44 2.34 -21.02
C SER A 184 -3.46 3.81 -20.65
N ALA A 185 -3.02 4.16 -19.44
CA ALA A 185 -3.07 5.52 -18.91
C ALA A 185 -1.71 6.00 -18.37
N ASN A 186 -0.65 5.19 -18.52
CA ASN A 186 0.69 5.44 -17.99
C ASN A 186 0.71 5.73 -16.47
N TRP A 187 -0.17 5.06 -15.71
CA TRP A 187 -0.20 5.19 -14.26
C TRP A 187 0.94 4.40 -13.61
N GLU A 188 1.48 4.93 -12.51
CA GLU A 188 2.35 4.16 -11.63
C GLU A 188 1.48 3.25 -10.75
N VAL A 189 1.66 1.94 -10.90
CA VAL A 189 0.92 0.93 -10.15
C VAL A 189 1.86 -0.15 -9.63
N ILE A 190 1.79 -0.38 -8.32
CA ILE A 190 2.47 -1.46 -7.60
C ILE A 190 1.46 -2.57 -7.35
N ASP A 191 1.81 -3.78 -7.76
CA ASP A 191 1.03 -4.97 -7.46
C ASP A 191 1.38 -5.47 -6.06
N ILE A 192 0.41 -5.43 -5.16
CA ILE A 192 0.47 -6.12 -3.86
C ILE A 192 -0.52 -7.29 -3.79
N HIS A 193 -1.44 -7.39 -4.75
CA HIS A 193 -2.54 -8.34 -4.73
C HIS A 193 -2.02 -9.76 -5.00
N TYR A 194 -1.41 -9.96 -6.16
CA TYR A 194 -0.95 -11.28 -6.58
C TYR A 194 0.24 -11.79 -5.76
N PRO A 195 1.20 -10.96 -5.32
CA PRO A 195 2.23 -11.41 -4.38
C PRO A 195 1.67 -11.92 -3.04
N MET A 196 0.59 -11.32 -2.53
CA MET A 196 -0.09 -11.82 -1.33
C MET A 196 -0.81 -13.14 -1.61
N GLN A 197 -1.56 -13.21 -2.72
CA GLN A 197 -2.30 -14.40 -3.12
C GLN A 197 -1.35 -15.60 -3.37
N GLU A 198 -0.24 -15.40 -4.06
CA GLU A 198 0.79 -16.41 -4.31
C GLU A 198 1.38 -16.94 -3.00
N TYR A 199 1.75 -16.04 -2.08
CA TYR A 199 2.29 -16.42 -0.78
C TYR A 199 1.29 -17.25 0.04
N LEU A 200 0.02 -16.80 0.09
CA LEU A 200 -1.06 -17.48 0.80
C LEU A 200 -1.28 -18.90 0.25
N GLN A 201 -1.37 -19.04 -1.08
CA GLN A 201 -1.59 -20.32 -1.73
C GLN A 201 -0.42 -21.28 -1.53
N ALA A 202 0.83 -20.80 -1.63
CA ALA A 202 2.02 -21.62 -1.41
C ALA A 202 2.06 -22.21 0.02
N HIS A 203 1.74 -21.41 1.04
CA HIS A 203 1.70 -21.89 2.43
C HIS A 203 0.57 -22.90 2.65
N ARG A 204 -0.62 -22.63 2.08
CA ARG A 204 -1.75 -23.57 2.14
C ARG A 204 -1.48 -24.91 1.47
N GLN A 205 -0.71 -24.93 0.39
CA GLN A 205 -0.29 -26.18 -0.25
C GLN A 205 0.57 -27.02 0.69
N VAL A 206 1.47 -26.38 1.45
CA VAL A 206 2.28 -27.06 2.47
C VAL A 206 1.42 -27.56 3.62
N ASP A 207 0.54 -26.71 4.16
CA ASP A 207 -0.38 -27.07 5.25
C ASP A 207 -1.26 -28.26 4.90
N ALA A 208 -1.74 -28.32 3.65
CA ALA A 208 -2.54 -29.42 3.14
C ALA A 208 -1.79 -30.77 3.18
N THR A 209 -0.46 -30.77 3.04
CA THR A 209 0.35 -32.01 3.17
C THR A 209 0.38 -32.55 4.59
N PHE A 210 0.14 -31.70 5.60
CA PHE A 210 0.13 -32.06 7.01
C PHE A 210 -1.29 -32.13 7.60
N GLY A 211 -2.33 -31.84 6.80
CA GLY A 211 -3.72 -31.85 7.25
C GLY A 211 -4.02 -30.81 8.33
N ILE A 212 -3.27 -29.71 8.38
CA ILE A 212 -3.46 -28.63 9.35
C ILE A 212 -4.36 -27.53 8.79
N ASP A 213 -4.97 -26.75 9.68
CA ASP A 213 -5.80 -25.61 9.31
C ASP A 213 -5.01 -24.66 8.42
N GLY A 214 -5.56 -24.35 7.25
CA GLY A 214 -4.86 -23.56 6.24
C GLY A 214 -4.46 -22.18 6.75
N PHE A 215 -3.19 -21.83 6.49
CA PHE A 215 -2.56 -20.55 6.71
C PHE A 215 -3.47 -19.42 6.23
N ALA A 216 -3.41 -18.29 6.92
CA ALA A 216 -4.13 -17.08 6.55
C ALA A 216 -3.24 -15.87 6.78
N LEU A 217 -3.17 -15.01 5.76
CA LEU A 217 -2.59 -13.69 5.90
C LEU A 217 -3.50 -12.77 6.73
N ALA A 218 -4.81 -12.97 6.65
CA ALA A 218 -5.82 -12.20 7.37
C ALA A 218 -6.79 -13.15 8.09
N PRO A 219 -6.77 -13.23 9.44
CA PRO A 219 -7.65 -14.13 10.20
C PRO A 219 -9.15 -13.91 9.97
N ASP A 220 -9.56 -12.70 9.58
CA ASP A 220 -10.93 -12.33 9.25
C ASP A 220 -11.21 -12.25 7.73
N GLY A 221 -10.22 -12.63 6.92
CA GLY A 221 -10.25 -12.56 5.46
C GLY A 221 -10.01 -11.19 4.86
N VAL A 222 -9.86 -10.13 5.67
CA VAL A 222 -9.81 -8.73 5.21
C VAL A 222 -8.56 -8.01 5.67
N HIS A 223 -8.22 -8.08 6.97
CA HIS A 223 -7.16 -7.29 7.59
C HIS A 223 -5.91 -8.16 7.74
N PRO A 224 -4.85 -7.93 6.92
CA PRO A 224 -3.66 -8.74 7.00
C PRO A 224 -2.95 -8.56 8.35
N GLY A 225 -2.38 -9.64 8.88
CA GLY A 225 -1.44 -9.60 9.99
C GLY A 225 -0.06 -9.13 9.55
N GLU A 226 0.95 -9.36 10.40
CA GLU A 226 2.32 -8.89 10.19
C GLU A 226 2.92 -9.36 8.86
N THR A 227 2.81 -10.64 8.54
CA THR A 227 3.33 -11.21 7.28
C THR A 227 2.68 -10.58 6.06
N GLY A 228 1.35 -10.38 6.08
CA GLY A 228 0.64 -9.77 4.95
C GLY A 228 1.03 -8.31 4.76
N HIS A 229 1.16 -7.55 5.84
CA HIS A 229 1.68 -6.19 5.79
C HIS A 229 3.12 -6.12 5.27
N TRP A 230 3.98 -7.09 5.64
CA TRP A 230 5.34 -7.16 5.12
C TRP A 230 5.37 -7.44 3.61
N ILE A 231 4.49 -8.30 3.09
CA ILE A 231 4.36 -8.51 1.64
C ILE A 231 3.97 -7.20 0.94
N MET A 232 3.07 -6.41 1.51
CA MET A 232 2.74 -5.10 0.94
C MET A 232 3.94 -4.15 0.96
N ALA A 233 4.64 -4.05 2.09
CA ALA A 233 5.80 -3.17 2.26
C ALA A 233 6.95 -3.56 1.31
N ARG A 234 7.26 -4.86 1.16
CA ARG A 234 8.35 -5.30 0.30
C ARG A 234 8.13 -4.97 -1.17
N GLU A 235 6.89 -5.04 -1.69
CA GLU A 235 6.63 -4.69 -3.09
C GLU A 235 6.78 -3.17 -3.31
N ILE A 236 6.43 -2.35 -2.32
CA ILE A 236 6.73 -0.91 -2.32
C ILE A 236 8.24 -0.67 -2.31
N LEU A 237 8.97 -1.29 -1.38
CA LEU A 237 10.42 -1.13 -1.27
C LEU A 237 11.15 -1.59 -2.53
N LYS A 238 10.75 -2.73 -3.10
CA LYS A 238 11.27 -3.25 -4.38
C LYS A 238 11.03 -2.29 -5.52
N TYR A 239 9.83 -1.69 -5.60
CA TYR A 239 9.51 -0.67 -6.60
C TYR A 239 10.39 0.58 -6.48
N LEU A 240 10.67 1.01 -5.25
CA LEU A 240 11.56 2.13 -4.95
C LEU A 240 13.06 1.81 -5.13
N GLY A 241 13.40 0.55 -5.45
CA GLY A 241 14.78 0.12 -5.75
C GLY A 241 15.47 -0.71 -4.66
N TYR A 242 14.83 -0.93 -3.52
CA TYR A 242 15.39 -1.64 -2.37
C TYR A 242 15.15 -3.15 -2.44
N LYS A 243 15.68 -3.79 -3.49
CA LYS A 243 15.46 -5.22 -3.78
C LYS A 243 15.97 -6.16 -2.67
N GLU A 244 17.05 -5.79 -1.98
CA GLU A 244 17.62 -6.63 -0.91
C GLU A 244 16.75 -6.65 0.35
N ALA A 245 16.08 -5.53 0.66
CA ALA A 245 15.10 -5.46 1.74
C ALA A 245 13.97 -6.44 1.50
N ALA A 246 13.48 -6.47 0.25
CA ALA A 246 12.35 -7.29 -0.15
C ALA A 246 12.63 -8.80 -0.12
N ARG A 247 13.89 -9.21 0.09
CA ARG A 247 14.29 -10.62 0.27
C ARG A 247 14.32 -11.06 1.73
N GLN A 248 14.18 -10.14 2.69
CA GLN A 248 14.18 -10.49 4.11
C GLN A 248 12.79 -10.98 4.55
N PRO A 249 12.72 -11.84 5.59
CA PRO A 249 11.46 -12.40 6.07
C PRO A 249 10.56 -11.39 6.78
N GLY A 250 11.12 -10.29 7.30
CA GLY A 250 10.41 -9.23 7.99
C GLY A 250 11.18 -7.91 8.03
N ILE A 251 10.55 -6.90 8.63
CA ILE A 251 11.13 -5.55 8.75
C ILE A 251 12.37 -5.54 9.63
N VAL A 252 12.36 -6.26 10.76
CA VAL A 252 13.49 -6.31 11.71
C VAL A 252 14.72 -6.89 11.03
N GLU A 253 14.57 -7.99 10.30
CA GLU A 253 15.67 -8.64 9.56
C GLU A 253 16.17 -7.79 8.37
N SER A 254 15.35 -6.85 7.89
CA SER A 254 15.74 -5.88 6.85
C SER A 254 16.56 -4.69 7.34
N LEU A 255 16.60 -4.47 8.65
CA LEU A 255 17.26 -3.33 9.30
C LEU A 255 18.62 -3.70 9.91
N LYS A 256 19.44 -4.48 9.19
CA LYS A 256 20.72 -5.03 9.69
C LYS A 256 21.72 -3.97 10.17
N GLN A 257 21.61 -2.74 9.68
CA GLN A 257 22.46 -1.62 10.07
C GLN A 257 22.02 -0.94 11.39
N VAL A 258 20.85 -1.27 11.91
CA VAL A 258 20.30 -0.70 13.15
C VAL A 258 20.58 -1.67 14.30
N PRO A 259 21.44 -1.31 15.28
CA PRO A 259 21.83 -2.21 16.37
C PRO A 259 20.66 -2.79 17.18
N ASP A 260 19.60 -2.00 17.36
CA ASP A 260 18.37 -2.42 18.03
C ASP A 260 17.17 -2.15 17.09
N ALA A 261 17.04 -3.01 16.09
CA ALA A 261 16.03 -2.89 15.04
C ALA A 261 14.59 -3.04 15.57
N GLU A 262 14.38 -3.84 16.62
CA GLU A 262 13.07 -4.02 17.26
C GLU A 262 12.62 -2.73 17.96
N GLN A 263 13.46 -2.16 18.83
CA GLN A 263 13.13 -0.91 19.51
C GLN A 263 12.99 0.25 18.51
N TYR A 264 13.82 0.28 17.46
CA TYR A 264 13.71 1.26 16.40
C TYR A 264 12.35 1.18 15.68
N TYR A 265 11.93 -0.02 15.28
CA TYR A 265 10.64 -0.22 14.61
C TYR A 265 9.45 0.10 15.53
N LYS A 266 9.56 -0.21 16.81
CA LYS A 266 8.57 0.15 17.83
C LYS A 266 8.40 1.66 17.93
N LEU A 267 9.49 2.43 18.06
CA LEU A 267 9.43 3.89 18.14
C LEU A 267 8.86 4.53 16.86
N ILE A 268 9.22 3.99 15.68
CA ILE A 268 8.62 4.42 14.40
C ILE A 268 7.10 4.19 14.42
N THR A 269 6.66 3.03 14.88
CA THR A 269 5.24 2.67 14.97
C THR A 269 4.49 3.58 15.93
N GLU A 270 5.04 3.85 17.11
CA GLU A 270 4.46 4.80 18.08
C GLU A 270 4.32 6.20 17.47
N ARG A 271 5.38 6.70 16.82
CA ARG A 271 5.38 8.00 16.14
C ARG A 271 4.35 8.06 15.01
N GLN A 272 4.25 7.03 14.18
CA GLN A 272 3.31 6.97 13.07
C GLN A 272 1.85 6.92 13.56
N ASN A 273 1.55 6.15 14.60
CA ASN A 273 0.20 6.08 15.17
C ASN A 273 -0.23 7.43 15.77
N LEU A 274 0.67 8.09 16.53
CA LEU A 274 0.44 9.42 17.07
C LEU A 274 0.09 10.44 15.98
N LEU A 275 0.92 10.49 14.92
CA LEU A 275 0.72 11.44 13.82
C LEU A 275 -0.50 11.09 12.96
N ARG A 276 -0.80 9.81 12.72
CA ARG A 276 -2.01 9.38 12.00
C ARG A 276 -3.26 9.97 12.65
N ASP A 277 -3.39 9.80 13.97
CA ASP A 277 -4.59 10.23 14.68
C ASP A 277 -4.71 11.76 14.69
N ALA A 278 -3.60 12.48 14.87
CA ALA A 278 -3.55 13.94 14.76
C ALA A 278 -3.91 14.45 13.36
N TRP A 279 -3.39 13.81 12.31
CA TRP A 279 -3.71 14.17 10.93
C TRP A 279 -5.17 13.88 10.56
N LEU A 280 -5.74 12.77 11.03
CA LEU A 280 -7.17 12.46 10.85
C LEU A 280 -8.06 13.49 11.56
N MET A 281 -7.68 13.92 12.77
CA MET A 281 -8.38 15.01 13.47
C MET A 281 -8.28 16.34 12.70
N ALA A 282 -7.09 16.74 12.27
CA ALA A 282 -6.86 18.01 11.58
C ALA A 282 -7.56 18.06 10.20
N THR A 283 -7.52 16.96 9.46
CA THR A 283 -8.13 16.87 8.11
C THR A 283 -9.64 16.66 8.14
N LYS A 284 -10.17 16.21 9.28
CA LYS A 284 -11.58 15.90 9.54
C LYS A 284 -12.13 14.78 8.67
N HIS A 285 -12.96 13.94 9.26
CA HIS A 285 -13.69 12.88 8.56
C HIS A 285 -15.05 12.64 9.23
N GLN A 286 -15.96 11.98 8.51
CA GLN A 286 -17.29 11.64 9.03
C GLN A 286 -17.39 10.26 9.68
N ARG A 287 -16.28 9.48 9.72
CA ARG A 287 -16.28 8.15 10.33
C ARG A 287 -16.42 8.24 11.87
N PRO A 288 -17.50 7.70 12.47
CA PRO A 288 -17.68 7.73 13.91
C PRO A 288 -16.81 6.67 14.61
N GLY A 289 -16.60 6.85 15.92
CA GLY A 289 -15.97 5.85 16.80
C GLY A 289 -14.46 5.67 16.62
N LEU A 290 -13.78 6.56 15.88
CA LEU A 290 -12.32 6.59 15.87
C LEU A 290 -11.79 7.31 17.11
N PRO A 291 -10.63 6.90 17.65
CA PRO A 291 -9.97 7.64 18.71
C PRO A 291 -9.67 9.07 18.26
N GLY A 292 -9.81 10.02 19.18
CA GLY A 292 -9.37 11.39 18.93
C GLY A 292 -7.85 11.46 18.81
N GLY A 293 -7.35 12.32 17.92
CA GLY A 293 -5.94 12.72 17.91
C GLY A 293 -5.66 13.86 18.87
N LEU A 294 -4.38 14.15 19.10
CA LEU A 294 -3.97 15.43 19.69
C LEU A 294 -4.08 16.53 18.62
N PRO A 295 -4.20 17.81 19.02
CA PRO A 295 -3.96 18.92 18.11
C PRO A 295 -2.61 18.76 17.41
N LEU A 296 -2.56 19.03 16.10
CA LEU A 296 -1.37 18.75 15.27
C LEU A 296 -0.07 19.33 15.85
N PRO A 297 -0.01 20.59 16.35
CA PRO A 297 1.22 21.12 16.96
C PRO A 297 1.71 20.34 18.18
N GLU A 298 0.79 19.83 19.01
CA GLU A 298 1.14 19.02 20.18
C GLU A 298 1.63 17.63 19.77
N ALA A 299 0.99 17.03 18.76
CA ALA A 299 1.42 15.75 18.20
C ALA A 299 2.80 15.86 17.55
N GLU A 300 3.07 16.94 16.81
CA GLU A 300 4.36 17.20 16.17
C GLU A 300 5.49 17.35 17.20
N GLN A 301 5.22 18.03 18.33
CA GLN A 301 6.18 18.15 19.42
C GLN A 301 6.57 16.77 19.99
N LYS A 302 5.58 15.95 20.36
CA LYS A 302 5.82 14.59 20.88
C LYS A 302 6.46 13.68 19.82
N ALA A 303 6.09 13.83 18.56
CA ALA A 303 6.71 13.10 17.45
C ALA A 303 8.18 13.50 17.22
N SER A 304 8.58 14.73 17.58
CA SER A 304 9.97 15.18 17.55
C SER A 304 10.79 14.50 18.66
N GLU A 305 10.25 14.35 19.86
CA GLU A 305 10.90 13.63 20.97
C GLU A 305 11.15 12.16 20.60
N LEU A 306 10.17 11.51 19.97
CA LEU A 306 10.33 10.15 19.43
C LEU A 306 11.39 10.13 18.30
N GLN A 307 11.42 11.15 17.45
CA GLN A 307 12.40 11.26 16.36
C GLN A 307 13.84 11.33 16.87
N GLU A 308 14.08 12.01 17.99
CA GLU A 308 15.41 12.05 18.63
C GLU A 308 15.84 10.65 19.11
N GLN A 309 14.94 9.92 19.76
CA GLN A 309 15.21 8.53 20.18
C GLN A 309 15.48 7.61 19.00
N ILE A 310 14.71 7.74 17.92
CA ILE A 310 14.91 7.02 16.65
C ILE A 310 16.30 7.32 16.07
N HIS A 311 16.71 8.60 16.01
CA HIS A 311 18.03 8.98 15.50
C HIS A 311 19.18 8.40 16.32
N LEU A 312 19.04 8.33 17.65
CA LEU A 312 20.05 7.74 18.52
C LEU A 312 20.28 6.25 18.22
N LEU A 313 19.27 5.52 17.74
CA LEU A 313 19.41 4.11 17.38
C LEU A 313 20.09 3.87 16.04
N VAL A 314 20.10 4.84 15.13
CA VAL A 314 20.71 4.69 13.80
C VAL A 314 22.09 5.36 13.71
N ASN A 315 22.35 6.37 14.55
CA ASN A 315 23.60 7.13 14.56
C ASN A 315 24.59 6.74 15.68
N LYS A 316 24.24 5.76 16.54
CA LYS A 316 25.21 5.14 17.46
C LYS A 316 26.22 4.32 16.65
N LYS A 317 27.35 4.95 16.31
CA LYS A 317 28.60 4.27 15.99
C LYS A 317 29.39 4.04 17.27
#